data_AF-A0A418WCZ2-F1
#
_entry.id   AF-A0A418WCZ2-F1
#
_cell.length_a   1.000
_cell.length_b   1.000
_cell.length_c   1.000
_cell.angle_alpha   90.00
_cell.angle_beta   90.00
_cell.angle_gamma   90.00
#
_symmetry.space_group_name_H-M   'P 1'
#
loop_
_entity.id
_entity.type
_entity.pdbx_description
1 polymer ?
#
loop_
_entity_poly.entity_id
_entity_poly.type
_entity_poly.pdbx_seq_one_letter_code
_entity_poly.pdbx_strand_id
1 'polypeptide(L)'
;MSALADRDRAIRLRAGAPAAGDYSSRGRLLMELRRWREAIEAWKAVSALDHTGWFESYPALMQAECHLLLGEIEAAEAICEEIPDDYTFPGFRGLLAGSKFEILDDIATIRRGRHPRP
;
A
#
# COMPACT_ATOMS: atom_id res chain seq x y z
N MET A 1 -6.87 20.94 11.93
CA MET A 1 -6.59 20.56 10.52
C MET A 1 -5.79 19.26 10.56
N SER A 2 -6.18 18.25 9.77
CA SER A 2 -5.46 16.97 9.74
C SER A 2 -4.50 16.92 8.55
N ALA A 3 -3.38 16.21 8.68
CA ALA A 3 -2.39 16.05 7.61
C ALA A 3 -3.00 15.53 6.29
N LEU A 4 -4.06 14.72 6.39
CA LEU A 4 -4.82 14.24 5.24
C LEU A 4 -5.61 15.36 4.55
N ALA A 5 -6.28 16.24 5.30
CA ALA A 5 -7.03 17.35 4.72
C ALA A 5 -6.12 18.36 4.00
N ASP A 6 -4.92 18.60 4.56
CA ASP A 6 -3.91 19.44 3.93
C ASP A 6 -3.37 18.79 2.65
N ARG A 7 -3.21 17.46 2.65
CA ARG A 7 -2.81 16.69 1.46
C ARG A 7 -3.86 16.71 0.37
N ASP A 8 -5.13 16.46 0.70
CA ASP A 8 -6.24 16.51 -0.26
C ASP A 8 -6.37 17.91 -0.86
N ARG A 9 -6.14 18.96 -0.06
CA ARG A 9 -6.08 20.33 -0.55
C ARG A 9 -4.91 20.55 -1.50
N ALA A 10 -3.72 20.01 -1.21
CA ALA A 10 -2.57 20.12 -2.10
C ALA A 10 -2.82 19.45 -3.47
N ILE A 11 -3.43 18.26 -3.49
CA ILE A 11 -3.83 17.56 -4.72
C ILE A 11 -4.80 18.43 -5.54
N ARG A 12 -5.78 19.08 -4.89
CA ARG A 12 -6.75 19.97 -5.57
C ARG A 12 -6.13 21.29 -6.07
N LEU A 13 -5.15 21.83 -5.34
CA LEU A 13 -4.52 23.13 -5.65
C LEU A 13 -3.43 23.03 -6.71
N ARG A 14 -2.86 21.85 -6.93
CA ARG A 14 -1.90 21.60 -8.00
C ARG A 14 -2.65 21.81 -9.34
N ALA A 15 -2.40 22.95 -9.99
CA ALA A 15 -2.98 23.32 -11.28
C ALA A 15 -2.35 22.51 -12.45
N GLY A 16 -2.35 21.18 -12.33
CA GLY A 16 -1.80 20.21 -13.27
C GLY A 16 -2.22 18.78 -12.92
N ALA A 17 -1.93 17.81 -13.80
CA ALA A 17 -2.27 16.40 -13.56
C ALA A 17 -1.69 15.92 -12.21
N PRO A 18 -2.44 15.23 -11.34
CA PRO A 18 -1.91 14.69 -10.08
C PRO A 18 -0.68 13.81 -10.32
N ALA A 19 0.36 13.91 -9.48
CA ALA A 19 1.52 13.03 -9.59
C ALA A 19 1.31 11.75 -8.79
N ALA A 20 1.90 10.63 -9.24
CA ALA A 20 1.92 9.37 -8.50
C ALA A 20 2.45 9.54 -7.05
N GLY A 21 3.41 10.44 -6.83
CA GLY A 21 3.94 10.79 -5.50
C GLY A 21 2.94 11.44 -4.53
N ASP A 22 1.92 12.13 -5.05
CA ASP A 22 0.87 12.73 -4.22
C ASP A 22 -0.03 11.65 -3.63
N TYR A 23 -0.41 10.67 -4.47
CA TYR A 23 -1.23 9.54 -4.07
C TYR A 23 -0.47 8.54 -3.20
N SER A 24 0.83 8.33 -3.41
CA SER A 24 1.61 7.44 -2.55
C SER A 24 1.69 7.98 -1.12
N SER A 25 1.91 9.29 -0.98
CA SER A 25 1.89 9.95 0.31
C SER A 25 0.49 9.89 0.96
N ARG A 26 -0.58 10.03 0.16
CA ARG A 26 -1.96 9.91 0.63
C ARG A 26 -2.26 8.50 1.12
N GLY A 27 -1.88 7.47 0.35
CA GLY A 27 -2.04 6.06 0.71
C GLY A 27 -1.36 5.74 2.03
N ARG A 28 -0.12 6.22 2.22
CA ARG A 28 0.61 6.07 3.48
C ARG A 28 -0.10 6.70 4.68
N LEU A 29 -0.54 7.96 4.55
CA LEU A 29 -1.30 8.63 5.62
C LEU A 29 -2.63 7.91 5.93
N LEU A 30 -3.28 7.35 4.92
CA LEU A 30 -4.52 6.60 5.12
C LEU A 30 -4.27 5.27 5.85
N MET A 31 -3.14 4.60 5.57
CA MET A 31 -2.71 3.43 6.34
C MET A 31 -2.42 3.78 7.81
N GLU A 32 -1.70 4.87 8.07
CA GLU A 32 -1.45 5.36 9.45
C GLU A 32 -2.77 5.65 10.20
N LEU A 33 -3.79 6.13 9.48
CA LEU A 33 -5.12 6.40 10.02
C LEU A 33 -6.04 5.16 10.03
N ARG A 34 -5.55 3.99 9.64
CA ARG A 34 -6.30 2.73 9.50
C ARG A 34 -7.52 2.81 8.58
N ARG A 35 -7.47 3.70 7.59
CA ARG A 35 -8.49 3.88 6.54
C ARG A 35 -8.13 3.04 5.31
N TRP A 36 -8.09 1.72 5.51
CA TRP A 36 -7.52 0.76 4.57
C TRP A 36 -8.16 0.79 3.18
N ARG A 37 -9.49 0.87 3.10
CA ARG A 37 -10.21 0.93 1.80
C ARG A 37 -9.81 2.15 0.98
N GLU A 38 -9.64 3.30 1.63
CA GLU A 38 -9.23 4.52 0.93
C GLU A 38 -7.74 4.51 0.59
N ALA A 39 -6.92 3.83 1.41
CA ALA A 39 -5.51 3.60 1.11
C ALA A 39 -5.38 2.77 -0.17
N ILE A 40 -6.15 1.69 -0.32
CA ILE A 40 -6.19 0.86 -1.53
C ILE A 40 -6.48 1.72 -2.76
N GLU A 41 -7.49 2.58 -2.72
CA GLU A 41 -7.81 3.46 -3.84
C GLU A 41 -6.69 4.47 -4.15
N ALA A 42 -5.99 4.96 -3.12
CA ALA A 42 -4.82 5.81 -3.34
C ALA A 42 -3.68 5.03 -4.02
N TRP A 43 -3.40 3.79 -3.60
CA TRP A 43 -2.35 2.96 -4.18
C TRP A 43 -2.66 2.54 -5.62
N LYS A 44 -3.92 2.23 -5.95
CA LYS A 44 -4.36 2.01 -7.33
C LYS A 44 -4.10 3.24 -8.20
N ALA A 45 -4.34 4.44 -7.68
CA ALA A 45 -4.03 5.68 -8.40
C ALA A 45 -2.52 5.86 -8.63
N VAL A 46 -1.65 5.40 -7.73
CA VAL A 46 -0.18 5.38 -7.96
C VAL A 46 0.14 4.48 -9.15
N SER A 47 -0.34 3.24 -9.17
CA SER A 47 -0.11 2.31 -10.28
C SER A 47 -0.62 2.84 -11.61
N ALA A 48 -1.77 3.54 -11.61
CA ALA A 48 -2.34 4.12 -12.82
C ALA A 48 -1.55 5.33 -13.36
N LEU A 49 -0.84 6.06 -12.50
CA LEU A 49 -0.11 7.29 -12.84
C LEU A 49 1.40 7.08 -13.00
N ASP A 50 1.96 6.00 -12.46
CA ASP A 50 3.38 5.69 -12.57
C ASP A 50 3.71 5.01 -13.91
N HIS A 51 3.76 5.81 -14.97
CA HIS A 51 4.19 5.34 -16.29
C HIS A 51 5.70 5.10 -16.40
N THR A 52 6.46 5.51 -15.38
CA THR A 52 7.93 5.41 -15.34
C THR A 52 8.43 4.15 -14.63
N GLY A 53 7.55 3.45 -13.91
CA GLY A 53 7.95 2.33 -13.05
C GLY A 53 8.77 2.76 -11.84
N TRP A 54 8.69 4.04 -11.43
CA TRP A 54 9.45 4.58 -10.30
C TRP A 54 9.09 3.89 -8.98
N PHE A 55 7.83 3.51 -8.82
CA PHE A 55 7.33 2.83 -7.62
C PHE A 55 7.44 1.32 -7.73
N GLU A 56 7.73 0.76 -8.91
CA GLU A 56 7.84 -0.69 -9.14
C GLU A 56 6.63 -1.43 -8.52
N SER A 57 6.87 -2.46 -7.70
CA SER A 57 5.83 -3.23 -7.03
C SER A 57 5.40 -2.66 -5.68
N TYR A 58 5.91 -1.49 -5.28
CA TYR A 58 5.56 -0.86 -4.01
C TYR A 58 4.05 -0.65 -3.83
N PRO A 59 3.31 -0.12 -4.83
CA PRO A 59 1.87 0.10 -4.65
C PRO A 59 1.09 -1.21 -4.56
N ALA A 60 1.54 -2.27 -5.22
CA ALA A 60 0.94 -3.60 -5.12
C ALA A 60 1.19 -4.20 -3.73
N LEU A 61 2.42 -4.09 -3.21
CA LEU A 61 2.76 -4.56 -1.87
C LEU A 61 1.91 -3.86 -0.80
N MET A 62 1.72 -2.54 -0.90
CA MET A 62 0.88 -1.79 0.03
C MET A 62 -0.62 -2.12 -0.10
N GLN A 63 -1.09 -2.48 -1.30
CA GLN A 63 -2.47 -2.96 -1.48
C GLN A 63 -2.67 -4.34 -0.83
N ALA A 64 -1.75 -5.28 -1.04
CA ALA A 64 -1.80 -6.60 -0.41
C ALA A 64 -1.85 -6.49 1.11
N GLU A 65 -1.01 -5.62 1.70
CA GLU A 65 -1.01 -5.33 3.13
C GLU A 65 -2.38 -4.77 3.59
N CYS A 66 -2.94 -3.81 2.86
CA CYS A 66 -4.25 -3.25 3.19
C CYS A 66 -5.39 -4.30 3.12
N HIS A 67 -5.35 -5.19 2.13
CA HIS A 67 -6.32 -6.27 2.00
C HIS A 67 -6.18 -7.28 3.14
N LEU A 68 -4.95 -7.63 3.53
CA LEU A 68 -4.67 -8.47 4.68
C LEU A 68 -5.23 -7.86 5.98
N LEU A 69 -4.99 -6.57 6.21
CA LEU A 69 -5.49 -5.81 7.37
C LEU A 69 -7.02 -5.67 7.40
N LEU A 70 -7.69 -5.79 6.25
CA LEU A 70 -9.15 -5.86 6.15
C LEU A 70 -9.70 -7.29 6.36
N GLY A 71 -8.83 -8.31 6.45
CA GLY A 71 -9.21 -9.71 6.47
C GLY A 71 -9.62 -10.26 5.11
N GLU A 72 -9.36 -9.52 4.03
CA GLU A 72 -9.65 -9.91 2.65
C GLU A 72 -8.49 -10.76 2.11
N ILE A 73 -8.31 -11.95 2.70
CA ILE A 73 -7.14 -12.83 2.52
C ILE A 73 -6.94 -13.19 1.05
N GLU A 74 -7.99 -13.59 0.36
CA GLU A 74 -7.93 -14.04 -1.04
C GLU A 74 -7.45 -12.91 -1.96
N ALA A 75 -7.87 -11.67 -1.69
CA ALA A 75 -7.43 -10.51 -2.44
C ALA A 75 -5.94 -10.19 -2.17
N ALA A 76 -5.50 -10.32 -0.92
CA ALA A 76 -4.10 -10.13 -0.56
C ALA A 76 -3.19 -11.16 -1.25
N GLU A 77 -3.58 -12.43 -1.27
CA GLU A 77 -2.83 -13.49 -1.99
C GLU A 77 -2.74 -13.22 -3.49
N ALA A 78 -3.87 -12.90 -4.13
CA ALA A 78 -3.91 -12.61 -5.56
C ALA A 78 -2.94 -11.48 -5.94
N ILE A 79 -2.88 -10.42 -5.12
CA ILE A 79 -1.94 -9.32 -5.37
C ILE A 79 -0.49 -9.77 -5.13
N CYS A 80 -0.22 -10.63 -4.14
CA CYS A 80 1.12 -11.17 -3.90
C CYS A 80 1.62 -12.01 -5.08
N GLU A 81 0.74 -12.68 -5.83
CA GLU A 81 1.11 -13.42 -7.05
C GLU A 81 1.65 -12.49 -8.16
N GLU A 82 1.20 -11.23 -8.20
CA GLU A 82 1.64 -10.24 -9.18
C GLU A 82 2.99 -9.59 -8.83
N ILE A 83 3.41 -9.66 -7.57
CA ILE A 83 4.66 -9.05 -7.09
C ILE A 83 5.84 -10.00 -7.40
N PRO A 84 6.96 -9.55 -8.01
CA PRO A 84 8.14 -10.39 -8.23
C PRO A 84 8.73 -10.95 -6.93
N ASP A 85 9.28 -12.18 -6.99
CA ASP A 85 9.92 -12.85 -5.84
C ASP A 85 11.16 -12.09 -5.33
N ASP A 86 11.88 -11.41 -6.20
CA ASP A 86 13.06 -10.61 -5.87
C ASP A 86 12.73 -9.19 -5.42
N TYR A 87 11.46 -8.79 -5.49
CA TYR A 87 11.04 -7.47 -5.02
C TYR A 87 11.09 -7.39 -3.50
N THR A 88 11.97 -6.52 -3.01
CA THR A 88 12.08 -6.18 -1.60
C THR A 88 11.96 -4.69 -1.44
N PHE A 89 10.99 -4.23 -0.63
CA PHE A 89 10.93 -2.84 -0.23
C PHE A 89 11.92 -2.63 0.94
N PRO A 90 12.98 -1.82 0.77
CA PRO A 90 14.04 -1.69 1.79
C PRO A 90 13.59 -0.95 3.07
N GLY A 91 12.32 -0.53 3.13
CA GLY A 91 11.82 0.38 4.16
C GLY A 91 12.30 1.81 3.88
N PHE A 92 11.46 2.80 4.21
CA PHE A 92 11.87 4.20 4.18
C PHE A 92 11.33 4.90 5.42
N ARG A 93 12.22 5.54 6.19
CA ARG A 93 11.89 6.38 7.37
C ARG A 93 10.82 5.78 8.30
N GLY A 94 11.12 4.64 8.93
CA GLY A 94 10.25 4.03 9.94
C GLY A 94 9.12 3.15 9.40
N LEU A 95 9.03 2.97 8.07
CA LEU A 95 8.24 1.90 7.48
C LEU A 95 9.00 0.58 7.61
N LEU A 96 8.28 -0.49 8.00
CA LEU A 96 8.79 -1.85 7.95
C LEU A 96 9.31 -2.14 6.53
N ALA A 97 10.55 -2.60 6.45
CA ALA A 97 11.01 -3.31 5.27
C ALA A 97 10.08 -4.50 5.05
N GLY A 98 9.78 -4.82 3.79
CA GLY A 98 8.87 -5.91 3.53
C GLY A 98 8.92 -6.43 2.11
N SER A 99 8.52 -7.68 1.97
CA SER A 99 8.33 -8.38 0.70
C SER A 99 6.97 -9.07 0.74
N LYS A 100 6.52 -9.56 -0.42
CA LYS A 100 5.29 -10.35 -0.47
C LYS A 100 5.34 -11.58 0.44
N PHE A 101 6.53 -12.13 0.71
CA PHE A 101 6.66 -13.33 1.53
C PHE A 101 6.25 -13.11 2.98
N GLU A 102 6.44 -11.91 3.51
CA GLU A 102 6.00 -11.63 4.87
C GLU A 102 4.48 -11.58 4.98
N ILE A 103 3.82 -11.04 3.95
CA ILE A 103 2.36 -11.04 3.83
C ILE A 103 1.84 -12.48 3.68
N LEU A 104 2.49 -13.29 2.84
CA LEU A 104 2.15 -14.71 2.66
C LEU A 104 2.35 -15.52 3.95
N ASP A 105 3.40 -15.23 4.74
CA ASP A 105 3.63 -15.85 6.04
C ASP A 105 2.54 -15.48 7.07
N ASP A 106 2.08 -14.22 7.06
CA ASP A 106 0.95 -13.79 7.88
C ASP A 106 -0.33 -14.50 7.48
N ILE A 107 -0.61 -14.61 6.17
CA ILE A 107 -1.77 -15.34 5.65
C ILE A 107 -1.72 -16.82 6.07
N ALA A 108 -0.56 -17.48 5.93
CA ALA A 108 -0.37 -18.84 6.40
C ALA A 108 -0.58 -18.96 7.92
N THR A 109 -0.20 -17.95 8.69
CA THR A 109 -0.38 -17.89 10.14
C THR A 109 -1.85 -17.75 10.53
N ILE A 110 -2.58 -16.85 9.86
CA ILE A 110 -4.03 -16.66 10.04
C ILE A 110 -4.79 -17.95 9.71
N ARG A 111 -4.46 -18.61 8.59
CA ARG A 111 -5.07 -19.88 8.17
C ARG A 111 -4.86 -21.02 9.17
N ARG A 112 -3.79 -20.95 9.97
CA ARG A 112 -3.52 -21.89 11.08
C ARG A 112 -4.24 -21.50 12.38
N GLY A 113 -5.07 -20.46 12.38
CA GLY A 113 -5.77 -19.96 13.56
C GLY A 113 -4.87 -19.21 14.54
N ARG A 114 -3.75 -18.64 14.06
CA ARG A 114 -2.79 -17.88 14.88
C ARG A 114 -2.82 -16.39 14.51
N HIS A 115 -2.30 -15.55 15.41
CA HIS A 115 -2.19 -14.12 15.17
C HIS A 115 -0.94 -13.81 14.31
N PRO A 116 -1.07 -13.02 13.23
CA PRO A 116 0.05 -12.61 12.37
C PRO A 116 0.95 -11.57 13.07
N ARG A 117 1.92 -11.01 12.34
CA ARG A 117 2.82 -9.94 12.84
C ARG A 117 2.04 -8.77 13.47
N PRO A 118 2.60 -8.11 14.51
CA PRO A 118 1.96 -7.01 15.24
C PRO A 118 1.93 -5.69 14.46
#